data_AF-A0AA47N4S5-F1
#
_entry.id   AF-A0AA47N4S5-F1
#
_cell.length_a   1.000
_cell.length_b   1.000
_cell.length_c   1.000
_cell.angle_alpha   90.00
_cell.angle_beta   90.00
_cell.angle_gamma   90.00
#
_symmetry.space_group_name_H-M   'P 1'
#
loop_
_entity.id
_entity.type
_entity.pdbx_description
1 polymer ?
#
loop_
_entity_poly.entity_id
_entity_poly.type
_entity_poly.pdbx_seq_one_letter_code
_entity_poly.pdbx_strand_id
1 'polypeptide(L)'
;MRGRAAGSQLKRKLICESENVHAKKERLRYHSNIDYKKRKLQTLKDKYKDVCIKQGKCESSRKHFENQYRSNPQFQKYKLAYFQNKYRTNAKYQKLKRDGSKRRYGNNLSVQTQVREYSKGKYNTNKTFQSDVRDYSKDKYKTNTKFQTLVGSYSKHKYKTNTKFQILVRSYSKDKYKTNSKFQTLVRSYSKDKYKTNTKFQTLVRSYSKDKYKTNTKFQTLVRSYSKDKYKTNTKFQTLVRSYSKDKYKTNTKFQTLVRSYSKDKYKTNMQFQTLVRDYSRLKYKNISFQNKIKKDNKTKYRNNKNIRVNKIKQGRESYAKWQKKQEDVNCAIAHFREEVSCGPEYVCSVCHRLLFRKQVVECKTQSYEGKRAEVATLAERCITLTYLHVCDTECDEGCSLSDSPSSKLWICYTCHRKILAGKLPDQSVINNMHLDEIPAELKCLNSLEQHLIARHIPFMKLLCLPQGRQKACHGPCVSVPVNTTDVTHLLPRN
;
A
#
# COMPACT_ATOMS: atom_id res chain seq x y z
N MET A 1 -43.20 139.00 19.45
CA MET A 1 -43.52 138.30 20.71
C MET A 1 -42.53 137.15 20.95
N ARG A 2 -41.34 137.46 21.46
CA ARG A 2 -40.39 136.48 22.03
C ARG A 2 -40.70 136.39 23.52
N GLY A 3 -41.09 135.23 24.05
CA GLY A 3 -41.39 135.15 25.49
C GLY A 3 -41.98 133.88 26.10
N ARG A 4 -41.94 132.68 25.47
CA ARG A 4 -42.52 131.47 26.11
C ARG A 4 -41.69 130.17 26.08
N ALA A 5 -40.56 130.07 25.38
CA ALA A 5 -39.79 128.81 25.28
C ALA A 5 -38.72 128.60 26.38
N ALA A 6 -38.20 129.67 27.00
CA ALA A 6 -37.15 129.57 28.01
C ALA A 6 -37.63 128.98 29.36
N GLY A 7 -38.92 129.13 29.71
CA GLY A 7 -39.49 128.64 30.97
C GLY A 7 -39.62 127.12 31.08
N SER A 8 -39.69 126.39 29.96
CA SER A 8 -39.84 124.92 29.91
C SER A 8 -38.52 124.18 30.15
N GLN A 9 -37.42 124.66 29.55
CA GLN A 9 -36.09 124.09 29.77
C GLN A 9 -35.53 124.45 31.16
N LEU A 10 -35.80 125.66 31.68
CA LEU A 10 -35.46 125.99 33.07
C LEU A 10 -36.25 125.13 34.06
N LYS A 11 -37.56 124.91 33.85
CA LYS A 11 -38.36 124.01 34.70
C LYS A 11 -37.84 122.57 34.65
N ARG A 12 -37.48 122.03 33.47
CA ARG A 12 -36.89 120.68 33.38
C ARG A 12 -35.49 120.58 34.01
N LYS A 13 -34.64 121.61 33.90
CA LYS A 13 -33.35 121.65 34.60
C LYS A 13 -33.53 121.74 36.11
N LEU A 14 -34.42 122.59 36.61
CA LEU A 14 -34.75 122.73 38.03
C LEU A 14 -35.37 121.45 38.61
N ILE A 15 -36.21 120.74 37.85
CA ILE A 15 -36.78 119.44 38.25
C ILE A 15 -35.67 118.37 38.28
N CYS A 16 -34.81 118.29 37.25
CA CYS A 16 -33.72 117.30 37.20
C CYS A 16 -32.62 117.57 38.26
N GLU A 17 -32.35 118.83 38.59
CA GLU A 17 -31.43 119.24 39.66
C GLU A 17 -32.03 118.99 41.05
N SER A 18 -33.32 119.29 41.26
CA SER A 18 -34.00 118.98 42.53
C SER A 18 -34.16 117.47 42.76
N GLU A 19 -34.44 116.68 41.72
CA GLU A 19 -34.47 115.22 41.77
C GLU A 19 -33.06 114.63 42.03
N ASN A 20 -32.00 115.19 41.45
CA ASN A 20 -30.62 114.77 41.73
C ASN A 20 -30.19 115.12 43.16
N VAL A 21 -30.55 116.30 43.68
CA VAL A 21 -30.29 116.69 45.08
C VAL A 21 -31.07 115.79 46.03
N HIS A 22 -32.32 115.46 45.72
CA HIS A 22 -33.13 114.52 46.49
C HIS A 22 -32.56 113.10 46.44
N ALA A 23 -32.10 112.61 45.28
CA ALA A 23 -31.47 111.30 45.12
C ALA A 23 -30.10 111.20 45.83
N LYS A 24 -29.38 112.32 45.94
CA LYS A 24 -28.12 112.43 46.69
C LYS A 24 -28.37 112.44 48.20
N LYS A 25 -29.38 113.17 48.69
CA LYS A 25 -29.84 113.14 50.09
C LYS A 25 -30.38 111.75 50.50
N GLU A 26 -31.13 111.09 49.62
CA GLU A 26 -31.62 109.71 49.83
C GLU A 26 -30.46 108.70 49.91
N ARG A 27 -29.44 108.81 49.04
CA ARG A 27 -28.24 107.96 49.07
C ARG A 27 -27.42 108.16 50.35
N LEU A 28 -27.25 109.42 50.78
CA LEU A 28 -26.60 109.76 52.04
C LEU A 28 -27.38 109.17 53.23
N ARG A 29 -28.71 109.36 53.30
CA ARG A 29 -29.57 108.73 54.33
C ARG A 29 -29.49 107.21 54.34
N TYR A 30 -29.39 106.57 53.17
CA TYR A 30 -29.26 105.12 53.07
C TYR A 30 -27.94 104.59 53.65
N HIS A 31 -26.88 105.40 53.65
CA HIS A 31 -25.57 105.01 54.21
C HIS A 31 -25.42 105.43 55.67
N SER A 32 -25.98 106.57 56.07
CA SER A 32 -25.82 107.13 57.43
C SER A 32 -26.87 106.66 58.45
N ASN A 33 -28.08 106.29 58.02
CA ASN A 33 -29.15 105.87 58.93
C ASN A 33 -29.46 104.37 58.78
N ILE A 34 -29.08 103.59 59.80
CA ILE A 34 -29.18 102.13 59.82
C ILE A 34 -30.64 101.66 59.77
N ASP A 35 -31.56 102.33 60.48
CA ASP A 35 -32.98 101.97 60.50
C ASP A 35 -33.68 102.29 59.18
N TYR A 36 -33.29 103.38 58.53
CA TYR A 36 -33.74 103.73 57.18
C TYR A 36 -33.24 102.70 56.17
N LYS A 37 -31.95 102.32 56.23
CA LYS A 37 -31.35 101.28 55.39
C LYS A 37 -32.03 99.92 55.59
N LYS A 38 -32.27 99.50 56.84
CA LYS A 38 -32.99 98.26 57.17
C LYS A 38 -34.41 98.29 56.62
N ARG A 39 -35.18 99.36 56.85
CA ARG A 39 -36.55 99.51 56.33
C ARG A 39 -36.59 99.49 54.81
N LYS A 40 -35.65 100.15 54.13
CA LYS A 40 -35.55 100.19 52.66
C LYS A 40 -35.11 98.84 52.07
N LEU A 41 -34.19 98.14 52.71
CA LEU A 41 -33.82 96.76 52.37
C LEU A 41 -34.97 95.79 52.60
N GLN A 42 -35.73 95.97 53.67
CA GLN A 42 -36.89 95.13 54.00
C GLN A 42 -38.02 95.34 52.98
N THR A 43 -38.35 96.59 52.64
CA THR A 43 -39.31 96.89 51.55
C THR A 43 -38.82 96.38 50.20
N LEU A 44 -37.52 96.42 49.91
CA LEU A 44 -36.97 95.79 48.70
C LEU A 44 -37.09 94.26 48.75
N LYS A 45 -36.82 93.62 49.88
CA LYS A 45 -37.01 92.18 50.07
C LYS A 45 -38.47 91.77 49.93
N ASP A 46 -39.41 92.52 50.51
CA ASP A 46 -40.84 92.25 50.43
C ASP A 46 -41.38 92.48 49.01
N LYS A 47 -40.90 93.49 48.28
CA LYS A 47 -41.16 93.64 46.84
C LYS A 47 -40.54 92.54 45.97
N TYR A 48 -39.48 91.89 46.42
CA TYR A 48 -38.81 90.77 45.74
C TYR A 48 -39.36 89.39 46.15
N LYS A 49 -40.26 89.30 47.15
CA LYS A 49 -41.02 88.08 47.47
C LYS A 49 -42.13 87.83 46.45
N ASP A 50 -42.68 88.88 45.86
CA ASP A 50 -43.63 88.78 44.76
C ASP A 50 -42.95 88.11 43.54
N VAL A 51 -43.43 86.91 43.21
CA VAL A 51 -42.88 86.04 42.17
C VAL A 51 -42.96 86.70 40.80
N CYS A 52 -44.02 87.48 40.52
CA CYS A 52 -44.19 88.19 39.25
C CYS A 52 -43.18 89.33 39.12
N ILE A 53 -42.98 90.13 40.18
CA ILE A 53 -42.00 91.23 40.16
C ILE A 53 -40.57 90.69 40.05
N LYS A 54 -40.27 89.59 40.75
CA LYS A 54 -38.97 88.91 40.67
C LYS A 54 -38.72 88.32 39.28
N GLN A 55 -39.71 87.65 38.68
CA GLN A 55 -39.61 87.10 37.32
C GLN A 55 -39.48 88.22 36.27
N GLY A 56 -40.29 89.28 36.35
CA GLY A 56 -40.24 90.40 35.42
C GLY A 56 -38.88 91.12 35.42
N LYS A 57 -38.30 91.38 36.61
CA LYS A 57 -36.95 91.97 36.70
C LYS A 57 -35.86 91.02 36.22
N CYS A 58 -35.97 89.72 36.50
CA CYS A 58 -35.05 88.71 35.96
C CYS A 58 -35.14 88.61 34.43
N GLU A 59 -36.34 88.72 33.85
CA GLU A 59 -36.56 88.71 32.40
C GLU A 59 -36.06 89.97 31.72
N SER A 60 -36.31 91.17 32.29
CA SER A 60 -35.75 92.41 31.78
C SER A 60 -34.22 92.39 31.82
N SER A 61 -33.63 91.87 32.90
CA SER A 61 -32.17 91.70 33.00
C SER A 61 -31.65 90.67 31.98
N ARG A 62 -32.36 89.55 31.79
CA ARG A 62 -32.02 88.53 30.79
C ARG A 62 -32.08 89.09 29.37
N LYS A 63 -33.14 89.84 29.02
CA LYS A 63 -33.28 90.52 27.72
C LYS A 63 -32.18 91.55 27.51
N HIS A 64 -31.83 92.33 28.54
CA HIS A 64 -30.71 93.28 28.47
C HIS A 64 -29.38 92.56 28.21
N PHE A 65 -29.08 91.47 28.94
CA PHE A 65 -27.88 90.67 28.73
C PHE A 65 -27.86 89.98 27.36
N GLU A 66 -29.01 89.51 26.88
CA GLU A 66 -29.13 88.87 25.57
C GLU A 66 -28.93 89.88 24.43
N ASN A 67 -29.50 91.07 24.55
CA ASN A 67 -29.28 92.17 23.62
C ASN A 67 -27.81 92.60 23.60
N GLN A 68 -27.19 92.81 24.76
CA GLN A 68 -25.76 93.09 24.89
C GLN A 68 -24.88 92.00 24.25
N TYR A 69 -25.26 90.72 24.39
CA TYR A 69 -24.50 89.62 23.79
C TYR A 69 -24.64 89.55 22.27
N ARG A 70 -25.76 90.02 21.70
CA ARG A 70 -25.99 90.08 20.24
C ARG A 70 -25.38 91.32 19.60
N SER A 71 -25.44 92.48 20.24
CA SER A 71 -25.05 93.77 19.64
C SER A 71 -23.62 94.23 19.97
N ASN A 72 -22.97 93.69 21.01
CA ASN A 72 -21.63 94.11 21.43
C ASN A 72 -20.60 92.96 21.30
N PRO A 73 -19.75 92.98 20.25
CA PRO A 73 -18.71 91.97 20.02
C PRO A 73 -17.69 91.85 21.16
N GLN A 74 -17.35 92.96 21.82
CA GLN A 74 -16.36 92.99 22.91
C GLN A 74 -16.91 92.29 24.17
N PHE A 75 -18.19 92.52 24.48
CA PHE A 75 -18.87 91.84 25.58
C PHE A 75 -19.05 90.34 25.30
N GLN A 76 -19.36 89.98 24.05
CA GLN A 76 -19.43 88.58 23.61
C GLN A 76 -18.08 87.87 23.80
N LYS A 77 -16.98 88.48 23.36
CA LYS A 77 -15.61 87.94 23.50
C LYS A 77 -15.21 87.78 24.97
N TYR A 78 -15.47 88.79 25.80
CA TYR A 78 -15.25 88.72 27.25
C TYR A 78 -16.04 87.57 27.90
N LYS A 79 -17.32 87.43 27.57
CA LYS A 79 -18.16 86.35 28.12
C LYS A 79 -17.73 84.98 27.63
N LEU A 80 -17.32 84.84 26.37
CA LEU A 80 -16.73 83.60 25.85
C LEU A 80 -15.48 83.23 26.65
N ALA A 81 -14.56 84.17 26.85
CA ALA A 81 -13.33 83.96 27.62
C ALA A 81 -13.64 83.59 29.08
N TYR A 82 -14.61 84.26 29.72
CA TYR A 82 -15.08 83.92 31.06
C TYR A 82 -15.63 82.50 31.13
N PHE A 83 -16.50 82.08 30.21
CA PHE A 83 -17.06 80.72 30.22
C PHE A 83 -16.02 79.66 29.87
N GLN A 84 -15.07 79.96 28.99
CA GLN A 84 -13.93 79.08 28.69
C GLN A 84 -13.03 78.90 29.90
N ASN A 85 -12.65 79.98 30.59
CA ASN A 85 -11.85 79.92 31.81
C ASN A 85 -12.59 79.14 32.90
N LYS A 86 -13.87 79.47 33.16
CA LYS A 86 -14.71 78.75 34.13
C LYS A 86 -14.87 77.27 33.79
N TYR A 87 -14.91 76.91 32.50
CA TYR A 87 -14.91 75.52 32.08
C TYR A 87 -13.54 74.87 32.31
N ARG A 88 -12.41 75.56 32.16
CA ARG A 88 -11.09 74.99 32.46
C ARG A 88 -10.85 74.80 33.96
N THR A 89 -11.23 75.76 34.79
CA THR A 89 -10.82 75.82 36.21
C THR A 89 -11.83 75.21 37.19
N ASN A 90 -13.12 75.09 36.82
CA ASN A 90 -14.17 74.63 37.75
C ASN A 90 -14.73 73.24 37.38
N ALA A 91 -14.31 72.21 38.12
CA ALA A 91 -14.73 70.83 37.91
C ALA A 91 -16.26 70.60 38.06
N LYS A 92 -16.94 71.29 39.00
CA LYS A 92 -18.40 71.21 39.17
C LYS A 92 -19.13 71.75 37.94
N TYR A 93 -18.67 72.87 37.40
CA TYR A 93 -19.24 73.48 36.19
C TYR A 93 -19.01 72.61 34.94
N GLN A 94 -17.82 72.00 34.80
CA GLN A 94 -17.55 71.03 33.73
C GLN A 94 -18.50 69.82 33.80
N LYS A 95 -18.67 69.24 34.99
CA LYS A 95 -19.58 68.09 35.21
C LYS A 95 -21.01 68.48 34.85
N LEU A 96 -21.50 69.62 35.33
CA LEU A 96 -22.84 70.13 35.02
C LEU A 96 -23.08 70.28 33.51
N LYS A 97 -22.10 70.84 32.77
CA LYS A 97 -22.19 71.00 31.31
C LYS A 97 -22.14 69.65 30.57
N ARG A 98 -21.27 68.73 30.99
CA ARG A 98 -21.22 67.36 30.44
C ARG A 98 -22.53 66.61 30.67
N ASP A 99 -23.07 66.66 31.87
CA ASP A 99 -24.33 65.98 32.22
C ASP A 99 -25.53 66.61 31.53
N GLY A 100 -25.54 67.95 31.38
CA GLY A 100 -26.53 68.65 30.56
C GLY A 100 -26.45 68.26 29.07
N SER A 101 -25.25 68.01 28.55
CA SER A 101 -25.06 67.51 27.19
C SER A 101 -25.51 66.05 27.04
N LYS A 102 -25.20 65.19 28.01
CA LYS A 102 -25.67 63.78 28.05
C LYS A 102 -27.20 63.70 28.08
N ARG A 103 -27.86 64.50 28.93
CA ARG A 103 -29.33 64.57 28.99
C ARG A 103 -29.94 65.04 27.67
N ARG A 104 -29.38 66.09 27.05
CA ARG A 104 -29.83 66.56 25.73
C ARG A 104 -29.66 65.50 24.65
N TYR A 105 -28.56 64.77 24.66
CA TYR A 105 -28.33 63.66 23.73
C TYR A 105 -29.32 62.51 23.96
N GLY A 106 -29.59 62.15 25.22
CA GLY A 106 -30.53 61.07 25.55
C GLY A 106 -31.97 61.35 25.11
N ASN A 107 -32.43 62.60 25.26
CA ASN A 107 -33.85 62.94 25.11
C ASN A 107 -34.23 63.60 23.77
N ASN A 108 -33.26 63.98 22.93
CA ASN A 108 -33.53 64.70 21.67
C ASN A 108 -32.94 63.98 20.46
N LEU A 109 -33.82 63.45 19.60
CA LEU A 109 -33.47 62.68 18.41
C LEU A 109 -32.69 63.52 17.37
N SER A 110 -33.02 64.80 17.19
CA SER A 110 -32.34 65.71 16.26
C SER A 110 -30.88 65.93 16.67
N VAL A 111 -30.63 66.13 17.97
CA VAL A 111 -29.28 66.26 18.52
C VAL A 111 -28.50 64.94 18.35
N GLN A 112 -29.13 63.78 18.52
CA GLN A 112 -28.48 62.49 18.25
C GLN A 112 -28.06 62.37 16.78
N THR A 113 -28.93 62.74 15.86
CA THR A 113 -28.66 62.70 14.41
C THR A 113 -27.52 63.64 14.04
N GLN A 114 -27.53 64.88 14.50
CA GLN A 114 -26.44 65.84 14.25
C GLN A 114 -25.09 65.33 14.76
N VAL A 115 -25.05 64.80 15.98
CA VAL A 115 -23.81 64.24 16.55
C VAL A 115 -23.33 63.01 15.78
N ARG A 116 -24.24 62.15 15.30
CA ARG A 116 -23.89 61.00 14.45
C ARG A 116 -23.31 61.44 13.11
N GLU A 117 -23.95 62.39 12.43
CA GLU A 117 -23.48 62.91 11.14
C GLU A 117 -22.13 63.61 11.28
N TYR A 118 -21.96 64.46 12.30
CA TYR A 118 -20.66 65.05 12.62
C TYR A 118 -19.58 63.99 12.86
N SER A 119 -19.90 62.94 13.62
CA SER A 119 -18.95 61.85 13.91
C SER A 119 -18.58 61.05 12.66
N LYS A 120 -19.55 60.78 11.76
CA LYS A 120 -19.30 60.13 10.47
C LYS A 120 -18.39 61.00 9.59
N GLY A 121 -18.70 62.29 9.46
CA GLY A 121 -17.88 63.24 8.70
C GLY A 121 -16.45 63.34 9.24
N LYS A 122 -16.31 63.41 10.57
CA LYS A 122 -15.00 63.43 11.24
C LYS A 122 -14.22 62.13 11.02
N TYR A 123 -14.89 60.97 11.03
CA TYR A 123 -14.25 59.67 10.80
C TYR A 123 -13.68 59.53 9.38
N ASN A 124 -14.32 60.14 8.38
CA ASN A 124 -13.87 60.09 6.99
C ASN A 124 -12.71 61.05 6.70
N THR A 125 -12.63 62.17 7.42
CA THR A 125 -11.66 63.24 7.14
C THR A 125 -10.44 63.24 8.07
N ASN A 126 -10.60 62.81 9.33
CA ASN A 126 -9.55 62.88 10.34
C ASN A 126 -8.96 61.49 10.65
N LYS A 127 -7.69 61.28 10.26
CA LYS A 127 -6.97 60.01 10.44
C LYS A 127 -6.72 59.63 11.91
N THR A 128 -6.45 60.60 12.80
CA THR A 128 -6.20 60.29 14.23
C THR A 128 -7.48 59.83 14.89
N PHE A 129 -8.58 60.56 14.70
CA PHE A 129 -9.90 60.15 15.17
C PHE A 129 -10.34 58.79 14.60
N GLN A 130 -10.04 58.51 13.33
CA GLN A 130 -10.30 57.22 12.71
C GLN A 130 -9.53 56.08 13.42
N SER A 131 -8.25 56.29 13.75
CA SER A 131 -7.44 55.31 14.49
C SER A 131 -7.98 55.10 15.89
N ASP A 132 -8.26 56.17 16.63
CA ASP A 132 -8.78 56.09 18.00
C ASP A 132 -10.09 55.29 18.08
N VAL A 133 -11.02 55.55 17.16
CA VAL A 133 -12.29 54.81 17.07
C VAL A 133 -12.05 53.33 16.73
N ARG A 134 -11.11 53.04 15.83
CA ARG A 134 -10.72 51.65 15.50
C ARG A 134 -10.13 50.94 16.70
N ASP A 135 -9.22 51.58 17.42
CA ASP A 135 -8.50 50.97 18.54
C ASP A 135 -9.44 50.77 19.74
N TYR A 136 -10.30 51.75 20.03
CA TYR A 136 -11.41 51.57 20.97
C TYR A 136 -12.31 50.38 20.60
N SER A 137 -12.65 50.23 19.31
CA SER A 137 -13.47 49.11 18.85
C SER A 137 -12.75 47.76 19.02
N LYS A 138 -11.44 47.68 18.75
CA LYS A 138 -10.63 46.48 19.00
C LYS A 138 -10.58 46.13 20.48
N ASP A 139 -10.37 47.10 21.36
CA ASP A 139 -10.28 46.85 22.79
C ASP A 139 -11.63 46.49 23.41
N LYS A 140 -12.71 47.14 22.95
CA LYS A 140 -14.08 46.73 23.26
C LYS A 140 -14.37 45.31 22.76
N TYR A 141 -13.86 44.93 21.59
CA TYR A 141 -14.00 43.57 21.07
C TYR A 141 -13.24 42.57 21.93
N LYS A 142 -12.09 42.88 22.54
CA LYS A 142 -11.40 41.94 23.43
C LYS A 142 -12.16 41.65 24.73
N THR A 143 -12.84 42.66 25.28
CA THR A 143 -13.38 42.63 26.65
C THR A 143 -14.88 42.42 26.74
N ASN A 144 -15.66 42.80 25.72
CA ASN A 144 -17.13 42.79 25.78
C ASN A 144 -17.73 41.67 24.92
N THR A 145 -18.22 40.61 25.57
CA THR A 145 -18.83 39.43 24.92
C THR A 145 -20.08 39.76 24.11
N LYS A 146 -20.94 40.68 24.57
CA LYS A 146 -22.14 41.10 23.81
C LYS A 146 -21.75 41.77 22.50
N PHE A 147 -20.73 42.63 22.53
CA PHE A 147 -20.19 43.30 21.34
C PHE A 147 -19.51 42.31 20.40
N GLN A 148 -18.73 41.36 20.91
CA GLN A 148 -18.13 40.27 20.11
C GLN A 148 -19.19 39.48 19.34
N THR A 149 -20.25 39.05 20.03
CA THR A 149 -21.36 38.30 19.44
C THR A 149 -22.05 39.13 18.37
N LEU A 150 -22.37 40.40 18.63
CA LEU A 150 -23.01 41.28 17.65
C LEU A 150 -22.17 41.42 16.37
N VAL A 151 -20.89 41.76 16.51
CA VAL A 151 -19.96 41.93 15.37
C VAL A 151 -19.76 40.60 14.63
N GLY A 152 -19.68 39.49 15.34
CA GLY A 152 -19.62 38.14 14.77
C GLY A 152 -20.86 37.78 13.95
N SER A 153 -22.05 38.05 14.49
CA SER A 153 -23.34 37.85 13.81
C SER A 153 -23.44 38.69 12.55
N TYR A 154 -23.11 39.98 12.63
CA TYR A 154 -23.09 40.88 11.47
C TYR A 154 -22.10 40.40 10.40
N SER A 155 -20.89 39.97 10.79
CA SER A 155 -19.86 39.48 9.87
C SER A 155 -20.29 38.19 9.16
N LYS A 156 -20.91 37.26 9.89
CA LYS A 156 -21.49 36.04 9.33
C LYS A 156 -22.62 36.35 8.34
N HIS A 157 -23.51 37.28 8.70
CA HIS A 157 -24.58 37.72 7.80
C HIS A 157 -24.02 38.36 6.53
N LYS A 158 -23.07 39.30 6.67
CA LYS A 158 -22.39 39.96 5.56
C LYS A 158 -21.66 38.97 4.64
N TYR A 159 -21.05 37.92 5.19
CA TYR A 159 -20.41 36.87 4.39
C TYR A 159 -21.40 36.03 3.57
N LYS A 160 -22.64 35.88 4.05
CA LYS A 160 -23.71 35.17 3.33
C LYS A 160 -24.33 36.03 2.23
N THR A 161 -24.54 37.33 2.49
CA THR A 161 -25.32 38.21 1.59
C THR A 161 -24.46 39.03 0.63
N ASN A 162 -23.20 39.33 0.97
CA ASN A 162 -22.35 40.20 0.15
C ASN A 162 -21.24 39.40 -0.55
N THR A 163 -21.40 39.21 -1.86
CA THR A 163 -20.46 38.44 -2.71
C THR A 163 -19.05 39.04 -2.73
N LYS A 164 -18.90 40.37 -2.81
CA LYS A 164 -17.58 41.04 -2.81
C LYS A 164 -16.82 40.75 -1.51
N PHE A 165 -17.51 40.86 -0.37
CA PHE A 165 -16.93 40.54 0.93
C PHE A 165 -16.59 39.06 1.06
N GLN A 166 -17.44 38.17 0.56
CA GLN A 166 -17.19 36.73 0.54
C GLN A 166 -15.92 36.36 -0.24
N ILE A 167 -15.75 36.94 -1.44
CA ILE A 167 -14.56 36.74 -2.29
C ILE A 167 -13.31 37.25 -1.58
N LEU A 168 -13.36 38.45 -0.98
CA LEU A 168 -12.24 39.05 -0.25
C LEU A 168 -11.77 38.14 0.90
N VAL A 169 -12.70 37.69 1.75
CA VAL A 169 -12.38 36.80 2.88
C VAL A 169 -11.80 35.47 2.41
N ARG A 170 -12.36 34.89 1.32
CA ARG A 170 -11.83 33.67 0.71
C ARG A 170 -10.43 33.85 0.16
N SER A 171 -10.15 34.97 -0.51
CA SER A 171 -8.81 35.30 -1.02
C SER A 171 -7.81 35.39 0.12
N TYR A 172 -8.11 36.22 1.13
CA TYR A 172 -7.25 36.38 2.30
C TYR A 172 -6.97 35.04 3.00
N SER A 173 -7.98 34.18 3.15
CA SER A 173 -7.79 32.84 3.74
C SER A 173 -6.88 31.95 2.88
N LYS A 174 -6.96 32.03 1.54
CA LYS A 174 -6.08 31.27 0.64
C LYS A 174 -4.64 31.78 0.75
N ASP A 175 -4.44 33.08 0.78
CA ASP A 175 -3.12 33.70 0.87
C ASP A 175 -2.47 33.40 2.23
N LYS A 176 -3.24 33.51 3.32
CA LYS A 176 -2.80 33.10 4.65
C LYS A 176 -2.42 31.63 4.73
N TYR A 177 -3.11 30.74 4.01
CA TYR A 177 -2.75 29.31 3.96
C TYR A 177 -1.43 29.04 3.23
N LYS A 178 -1.06 29.88 2.25
CA LYS A 178 0.22 29.77 1.55
C LYS A 178 1.38 30.26 2.41
N THR A 179 1.20 31.37 3.12
CA THR A 179 2.30 32.06 3.82
C THR A 179 2.46 31.68 5.29
N ASN A 180 1.37 31.29 5.98
CA ASN A 180 1.41 31.04 7.41
C ASN A 180 1.34 29.54 7.76
N SER A 181 2.49 28.97 8.15
CA SER A 181 2.63 27.56 8.52
C SER A 181 1.72 27.12 9.68
N LYS A 182 1.56 27.95 10.74
CA LYS A 182 0.68 27.63 11.88
C LYS A 182 -0.78 27.49 11.43
N PHE A 183 -1.24 28.43 10.60
CA PHE A 183 -2.59 28.38 10.02
C PHE A 183 -2.77 27.17 9.08
N GLN A 184 -1.75 26.86 8.28
CA GLN A 184 -1.76 25.69 7.39
C GLN A 184 -1.94 24.38 8.16
N THR A 185 -1.18 24.21 9.25
CA THR A 185 -1.27 23.04 10.14
C THR A 185 -2.64 22.94 10.81
N LEU A 186 -3.18 24.05 11.31
CA LEU A 186 -4.51 24.09 11.91
C LEU A 186 -5.60 23.65 10.92
N VAL A 187 -5.58 24.19 9.70
CA VAL A 187 -6.56 23.84 8.65
C VAL A 187 -6.43 22.37 8.24
N ARG A 188 -5.20 21.84 8.13
CA ARG A 188 -4.98 20.41 7.86
C ARG A 188 -5.49 19.53 8.98
N SER A 189 -5.28 19.90 10.25
CA SER A 189 -5.80 19.16 11.40
C SER A 189 -7.32 19.12 11.37
N TYR A 190 -7.95 20.29 11.25
CA TYR A 190 -9.41 20.38 11.17
C TYR A 190 -9.98 19.54 10.02
N SER A 191 -9.33 19.54 8.85
CA SER A 191 -9.74 18.70 7.70
C SER A 191 -9.63 17.21 8.01
N LYS A 192 -8.55 16.77 8.70
CA LYS A 192 -8.38 15.39 9.15
C LYS A 192 -9.45 14.98 10.16
N ASP A 193 -9.74 15.84 11.14
CA ASP A 193 -10.73 15.56 12.18
C ASP A 193 -12.14 15.54 11.61
N LYS A 194 -12.47 16.49 10.72
CA LYS A 194 -13.71 16.47 9.96
C LYS A 194 -13.84 15.23 9.08
N TYR A 195 -12.74 14.76 8.49
CA TYR A 195 -12.75 13.50 7.75
C TYR A 195 -13.03 12.32 8.68
N LYS A 196 -12.57 12.29 9.93
CA LYS A 196 -12.90 11.18 10.84
C LYS A 196 -14.38 11.16 11.23
N THR A 197 -14.98 12.32 11.50
CA THR A 197 -16.31 12.41 12.11
C THR A 197 -17.46 12.61 11.12
N ASN A 198 -17.23 13.27 9.98
CA ASN A 198 -18.30 13.65 9.06
C ASN A 198 -18.35 12.74 7.83
N THR A 199 -19.33 11.84 7.79
CA THR A 199 -19.55 10.88 6.70
C THR A 199 -19.79 11.53 5.34
N LYS A 200 -20.59 12.60 5.26
CA LYS A 200 -20.83 13.33 4.00
C LYS A 200 -19.52 13.90 3.43
N PHE A 201 -18.69 14.48 4.29
CA PHE A 201 -17.37 14.99 3.90
C PHE A 201 -16.41 13.86 3.48
N GLN A 202 -16.40 12.72 4.17
CA GLN A 202 -15.61 11.55 3.75
C GLN A 202 -15.98 11.09 2.34
N THR A 203 -17.27 10.95 2.07
CA THR A 203 -17.77 10.50 0.77
C THR A 203 -17.38 11.47 -0.34
N LEU A 204 -17.53 12.78 -0.11
CA LEU A 204 -17.11 13.81 -1.06
C LEU A 204 -15.61 13.72 -1.38
N VAL A 205 -14.76 13.63 -0.34
CA VAL A 205 -13.30 13.54 -0.52
C VAL A 205 -12.91 12.25 -1.23
N ARG A 206 -13.55 11.12 -0.92
CA ARG A 206 -13.33 9.84 -1.61
C ARG A 206 -13.73 9.92 -3.08
N SER A 207 -14.86 10.54 -3.40
CA SER A 207 -15.31 10.76 -4.78
C SER A 207 -14.29 11.60 -5.54
N TYR A 208 -13.94 12.77 -5.01
CA TYR A 208 -12.94 13.65 -5.62
C TYR A 208 -11.60 12.93 -5.87
N SER A 209 -11.14 12.12 -4.91
CA SER A 209 -9.91 11.34 -5.08
C SER A 209 -10.02 10.28 -6.17
N LYS A 210 -11.18 9.63 -6.32
CA LYS A 210 -11.43 8.67 -7.42
C LYS A 210 -11.46 9.37 -8.76
N ASP A 211 -12.13 10.51 -8.86
CA ASP A 211 -12.22 11.29 -10.10
C ASP A 211 -10.86 11.84 -10.51
N LYS A 212 -10.10 12.38 -9.55
CA LYS A 212 -8.71 12.81 -9.76
C LYS A 212 -7.80 11.67 -10.21
N TYR A 213 -8.00 10.45 -9.72
CA TYR A 213 -7.23 9.27 -10.16
C TYR A 213 -7.54 8.87 -11.61
N LYS A 214 -8.75 9.13 -12.09
CA LYS A 214 -9.14 8.88 -13.49
C LYS A 214 -8.58 9.95 -14.43
N THR A 215 -8.63 11.22 -14.03
CA THR A 215 -8.33 12.36 -14.91
C THR A 215 -6.89 12.86 -14.85
N ASN A 216 -6.21 12.71 -13.71
CA ASN A 216 -4.87 13.26 -13.50
C ASN A 216 -3.79 12.17 -13.50
N THR A 217 -3.03 12.09 -14.59
CA THR A 217 -1.96 11.10 -14.79
C THR A 217 -0.86 11.18 -13.73
N LYS A 218 -0.43 12.38 -13.33
CA LYS A 218 0.61 12.56 -12.28
C LYS A 218 0.15 11.99 -10.94
N PHE A 219 -1.09 12.26 -10.56
CA PHE A 219 -1.69 11.72 -9.34
C PHE A 219 -1.87 10.20 -9.42
N GLN A 220 -2.30 9.68 -10.57
CA GLN A 220 -2.43 8.25 -10.81
C GLN A 220 -1.10 7.51 -10.63
N THR A 221 -0.02 8.03 -11.22
CA THR A 221 1.33 7.46 -11.11
C THR A 221 1.82 7.48 -9.66
N LEU A 222 1.63 8.60 -8.95
CA LEU A 222 2.00 8.73 -7.53
C LEU A 222 1.30 7.67 -6.67
N VAL A 223 -0.02 7.51 -6.82
CA VAL A 223 -0.80 6.52 -6.06
C VAL A 223 -0.37 5.10 -6.39
N ARG A 224 -0.08 4.79 -7.66
CA ARG A 224 0.46 3.48 -8.07
C ARG A 224 1.82 3.19 -7.46
N SER A 225 2.73 4.18 -7.45
CA SER A 225 4.05 4.04 -6.82
C SER A 225 3.90 3.75 -5.34
N TYR A 226 3.16 4.59 -4.62
CA TYR A 226 2.90 4.41 -3.20
C TYR A 226 2.31 3.03 -2.88
N SER A 227 1.37 2.54 -3.69
CA SER A 227 0.80 1.19 -3.51
C SER A 227 1.83 0.08 -3.70
N LYS A 228 2.71 0.20 -4.70
CA LYS A 228 3.83 -0.75 -4.92
C LYS A 228 4.80 -0.73 -3.75
N ASP A 229 5.18 0.45 -3.27
CA ASP A 229 6.13 0.60 -2.16
C ASP A 229 5.53 0.08 -0.84
N LYS A 230 4.24 0.35 -0.61
CA LYS A 230 3.49 -0.22 0.51
C LYS A 230 3.40 -1.74 0.44
N TYR A 231 3.24 -2.33 -0.74
CA TYR A 231 3.22 -3.79 -0.92
C TYR A 231 4.57 -4.46 -0.62
N LYS A 232 5.68 -3.75 -0.86
CA LYS A 232 7.02 -4.23 -0.52
C LYS A 232 7.30 -4.16 0.98
N THR A 233 6.88 -3.07 1.62
CA THR A 233 7.27 -2.74 3.00
C THR A 233 6.29 -3.21 4.06
N ASN A 234 4.98 -3.27 3.75
CA ASN A 234 3.94 -3.58 4.73
C ASN A 234 3.39 -4.99 4.52
N THR A 235 3.77 -5.90 5.42
CA THR A 235 3.34 -7.31 5.41
C THR A 235 1.83 -7.50 5.55
N LYS A 236 1.14 -6.73 6.41
CA LYS A 236 -0.33 -6.81 6.56
C LYS A 236 -1.03 -6.45 5.24
N PHE A 237 -0.59 -5.38 4.58
CA PHE A 237 -1.12 -4.98 3.28
C PHE A 237 -0.81 -6.00 2.19
N GLN A 238 0.40 -6.55 2.19
CA GLN A 238 0.80 -7.61 1.25
C GLN A 238 -0.10 -8.85 1.37
N THR A 239 -0.35 -9.33 2.60
CA THR A 239 -1.22 -10.47 2.87
C THR A 239 -2.66 -10.19 2.42
N LEU A 240 -3.19 -9.00 2.72
CA LEU A 240 -4.53 -8.60 2.30
C LEU A 240 -4.67 -8.63 0.77
N VAL A 241 -3.71 -8.04 0.05
CA VAL A 241 -3.73 -8.01 -1.42
C VAL A 241 -3.60 -9.42 -2.01
N ARG A 242 -2.75 -10.28 -1.43
CA ARG A 242 -2.63 -11.69 -1.84
C ARG A 242 -3.93 -12.46 -1.63
N SER A 243 -4.59 -12.28 -0.49
CA SER A 243 -5.90 -12.91 -0.21
C SER A 243 -6.94 -12.48 -1.23
N TYR A 244 -7.11 -11.17 -1.41
CA TYR A 244 -8.05 -10.62 -2.38
C TYR A 244 -7.79 -11.15 -3.80
N SER A 245 -6.53 -11.23 -4.22
CA SER A 245 -6.17 -11.79 -5.53
C SER A 245 -6.54 -13.27 -5.66
N LYS A 246 -6.33 -14.08 -4.61
CA LYS A 246 -6.75 -15.50 -4.57
C LYS A 246 -8.27 -15.63 -4.65
N ASP A 247 -9.00 -14.82 -3.90
CA ASP A 247 -10.47 -14.86 -3.88
C ASP A 247 -11.06 -14.39 -5.21
N LYS A 248 -10.47 -13.35 -5.80
CA LYS A 248 -10.82 -12.90 -7.15
C LYS A 248 -10.53 -13.96 -8.21
N TYR A 249 -9.44 -14.73 -8.09
CA TYR A 249 -9.12 -15.82 -9.01
C TYR A 249 -10.12 -16.98 -8.95
N LYS A 250 -10.72 -17.23 -7.78
CA LYS A 250 -11.76 -18.25 -7.61
C LYS A 250 -13.11 -17.80 -8.17
N THR A 251 -13.48 -16.55 -7.91
CA THR A 251 -14.82 -16.01 -8.18
C THR A 251 -14.98 -15.39 -9.57
N ASN A 252 -13.92 -14.81 -10.13
CA ASN A 252 -13.99 -14.08 -11.39
C ASN A 252 -13.32 -14.85 -12.54
N THR A 253 -14.13 -15.41 -13.42
CA THR A 253 -13.69 -16.19 -14.60
C THR A 253 -12.83 -15.37 -15.57
N LYS A 254 -13.17 -14.10 -15.85
CA LYS A 254 -12.37 -13.24 -16.74
C LYS A 254 -10.95 -13.04 -16.20
N PHE A 255 -10.84 -12.75 -14.90
CA PHE A 255 -9.54 -12.59 -14.23
C PHE A 255 -8.77 -13.91 -14.19
N GLN A 256 -9.45 -15.04 -13.92
CA GLN A 256 -8.84 -16.36 -13.94
C GLN A 256 -8.22 -16.70 -15.30
N THR A 257 -8.95 -16.48 -16.38
CA THR A 257 -8.49 -16.71 -17.76
C THR A 257 -7.29 -15.83 -18.09
N LEU A 258 -7.34 -14.54 -17.74
CA LEU A 258 -6.23 -13.61 -17.95
C LEU A 258 -4.95 -14.07 -17.24
N VAL A 259 -5.05 -14.45 -15.96
CA VAL A 259 -3.90 -14.92 -15.19
C VAL A 259 -3.35 -16.23 -15.76
N ARG A 260 -4.21 -17.15 -16.22
CA ARG A 260 -3.78 -18.39 -16.88
C ARG A 260 -3.05 -18.12 -18.20
N SER A 261 -3.57 -17.18 -19.01
CA SER A 261 -2.90 -16.78 -20.26
C SER A 261 -1.52 -16.21 -19.97
N TYR A 262 -1.44 -15.22 -19.09
CA TYR A 262 -0.17 -14.60 -18.70
C TYR A 262 0.83 -15.64 -18.16
N SER A 263 0.38 -16.60 -17.34
CA SER A 263 1.26 -17.66 -16.82
C SER A 263 1.77 -18.59 -17.92
N LYS A 264 0.95 -18.91 -18.94
CA LYS A 264 1.37 -19.72 -20.10
C LYS A 264 2.37 -18.96 -20.94
N ASP A 265 2.11 -17.69 -21.22
CA ASP A 265 3.00 -16.84 -22.02
C ASP A 265 4.34 -16.66 -21.31
N LYS A 266 4.31 -16.38 -20.01
CA LYS A 266 5.52 -16.30 -19.18
C LYS A 266 6.32 -17.61 -19.17
N TYR A 267 5.67 -18.76 -19.16
CA TYR A 267 6.36 -20.06 -19.21
C TYR A 267 7.04 -20.31 -20.56
N LYS A 268 6.53 -19.73 -21.66
CA LYS A 268 7.15 -19.82 -22.98
C LYS A 268 8.32 -18.85 -23.12
N THR A 269 8.18 -17.62 -22.62
CA THR A 269 9.13 -16.53 -22.88
C THR A 269 10.22 -16.40 -21.82
N ASN A 270 9.97 -16.79 -20.57
CA ASN A 270 10.91 -16.61 -19.47
C ASN A 270 11.53 -17.94 -19.03
N MET A 271 12.81 -18.12 -19.36
CA MET A 271 13.55 -19.35 -19.08
C MET A 271 13.69 -19.63 -17.57
N GLN A 272 13.95 -18.62 -16.74
CA GLN A 272 14.07 -18.80 -15.28
C GLN A 272 12.75 -19.29 -14.67
N PHE A 273 11.62 -18.71 -15.08
CA PHE A 273 10.30 -19.14 -14.63
C PHE A 273 9.97 -20.56 -15.12
N GLN A 274 10.35 -20.88 -16.36
CA GLN A 274 10.19 -22.23 -16.91
C GLN A 274 10.95 -23.27 -16.09
N THR A 275 12.22 -23.03 -15.78
CA THR A 275 13.06 -23.92 -14.95
C THR A 275 12.46 -24.10 -13.57
N LEU A 276 12.09 -23.01 -12.89
CA LEU A 276 11.48 -23.06 -11.56
C LEU A 276 10.20 -23.91 -11.54
N VAL A 277 9.33 -23.75 -12.55
CA VAL A 277 8.09 -24.54 -12.66
C VAL A 277 8.40 -26.03 -12.93
N ARG A 278 9.41 -26.34 -13.75
CA ARG A 278 9.85 -27.72 -14.00
C ARG A 278 10.41 -28.37 -12.75
N ASP A 279 11.23 -27.67 -12.00
CA ASP A 279 11.86 -28.17 -10.77
C ASP A 279 10.81 -28.41 -9.69
N TYR A 280 9.91 -27.45 -9.49
CA TYR A 280 8.77 -27.64 -8.58
C TYR A 280 7.93 -28.86 -8.99
N SER A 281 7.66 -29.04 -10.29
CA SER A 281 6.90 -30.19 -10.78
C SER A 281 7.63 -31.50 -10.55
N ARG A 282 8.95 -31.54 -10.74
CA ARG A 282 9.81 -32.70 -10.48
C ARG A 282 9.81 -33.06 -9.00
N LEU A 283 10.02 -32.09 -8.11
CA LEU A 283 9.98 -32.27 -6.66
C LEU A 283 8.60 -32.77 -6.20
N LYS A 284 7.53 -32.20 -6.75
CA LYS A 284 6.17 -32.65 -6.46
C LYS A 284 5.93 -34.10 -6.88
N TYR A 285 6.52 -34.54 -8.00
CA TYR A 285 6.41 -35.91 -8.50
C TYR A 285 7.25 -36.94 -7.73
N LYS A 286 8.29 -36.51 -7.00
CA LYS A 286 9.04 -37.38 -6.08
C LYS A 286 8.19 -37.84 -4.90
N ASN A 287 7.17 -37.08 -4.50
CA ASN A 287 6.28 -37.47 -3.42
C ASN A 287 5.42 -38.68 -3.83
N ILE A 288 5.57 -39.80 -3.09
CA ILE A 288 4.92 -41.09 -3.39
C ILE A 288 3.38 -40.97 -3.42
N SER A 289 2.78 -40.22 -2.48
CA SER A 289 1.32 -40.04 -2.43
C SER A 289 0.78 -39.33 -3.68
N PHE A 290 1.50 -38.29 -4.15
CA PHE A 290 1.16 -37.58 -5.36
C PHE A 290 1.38 -38.45 -6.60
N GLN A 291 2.49 -39.18 -6.66
CA GLN A 291 2.79 -40.10 -7.77
C GLN A 291 1.70 -41.17 -7.90
N ASN A 292 1.27 -41.77 -6.80
CA ASN A 292 0.21 -42.78 -6.78
C ASN A 292 -1.15 -42.19 -7.20
N LYS A 293 -1.47 -40.97 -6.75
CA LYS A 293 -2.68 -40.25 -7.21
C LYS A 293 -2.66 -40.05 -8.73
N ILE A 294 -1.54 -39.56 -9.29
CA ILE A 294 -1.44 -39.35 -10.74
C ILE A 294 -1.52 -40.66 -11.52
N LYS A 295 -0.90 -41.74 -11.03
CA LYS A 295 -1.03 -43.09 -11.63
C LYS A 295 -2.50 -43.56 -11.63
N LYS A 296 -3.22 -43.37 -10.53
CA LYS A 296 -4.65 -43.69 -10.42
C LYS A 296 -5.49 -42.86 -11.39
N ASP A 297 -5.30 -41.54 -11.40
CA ASP A 297 -6.02 -40.61 -12.28
C ASP A 297 -5.79 -40.94 -13.76
N ASN A 298 -4.55 -41.28 -14.14
CA ASN A 298 -4.22 -41.68 -15.51
C ASN A 298 -4.88 -43.00 -15.91
N LYS A 299 -4.92 -44.00 -15.02
CA LYS A 299 -5.66 -45.25 -15.24
C LYS A 299 -7.15 -44.99 -15.45
N THR A 300 -7.76 -44.16 -14.60
CA THR A 300 -9.18 -43.77 -14.72
C THR A 300 -9.45 -43.02 -16.01
N LYS A 301 -8.61 -42.05 -16.38
CA LYS A 301 -8.73 -41.32 -17.65
C LYS A 301 -8.63 -42.24 -18.87
N TYR A 302 -7.68 -43.18 -18.87
CA TYR A 302 -7.52 -44.12 -19.97
C TYR A 302 -8.72 -45.08 -20.10
N ARG A 303 -9.29 -45.53 -18.97
CA ARG A 303 -10.48 -46.38 -18.95
C ARG A 303 -11.73 -45.65 -19.43
N ASN A 304 -11.95 -44.43 -18.95
CA ASN A 304 -13.21 -43.71 -19.14
C ASN A 304 -13.27 -42.87 -20.42
N ASN A 305 -12.12 -42.51 -21.00
CA ASN A 305 -12.08 -41.65 -22.20
C ASN A 305 -11.58 -42.42 -23.43
N LYS A 306 -12.52 -42.76 -24.33
CA LYS A 306 -12.24 -43.47 -25.58
C LYS A 306 -11.21 -42.74 -26.46
N ASN A 307 -11.27 -41.42 -26.56
CA ASN A 307 -10.36 -40.63 -27.41
C ASN A 307 -8.92 -40.70 -26.91
N ILE A 308 -8.72 -40.67 -25.59
CA ILE A 308 -7.38 -40.84 -24.99
C ILE A 308 -6.81 -42.21 -25.34
N ARG A 309 -7.63 -43.27 -25.23
CA ARG A 309 -7.22 -44.64 -25.56
C ARG A 309 -6.82 -44.78 -27.03
N VAL A 310 -7.67 -44.30 -27.95
CA VAL A 310 -7.39 -44.34 -29.40
C VAL A 310 -6.10 -43.58 -29.72
N ASN A 311 -5.93 -42.37 -29.18
CA ASN A 311 -4.71 -41.60 -29.40
C ASN A 311 -3.46 -42.29 -28.85
N LYS A 312 -3.56 -42.95 -27.68
CA LYS A 312 -2.42 -43.70 -27.12
C LYS A 312 -2.05 -44.92 -27.95
N ILE A 313 -3.03 -45.65 -28.47
CA ILE A 313 -2.80 -46.77 -29.41
C ILE A 313 -2.15 -46.25 -30.69
N LYS A 314 -2.65 -45.14 -31.25
CA LYS A 314 -2.08 -44.51 -32.45
C LYS A 314 -0.63 -44.09 -32.23
N GLN A 315 -0.33 -43.39 -31.14
CA GLN A 315 1.05 -43.00 -30.77
C GLN A 315 1.97 -44.22 -30.62
N GLY A 316 1.48 -45.31 -30.03
CA GLY A 316 2.23 -46.56 -29.91
C GLY A 316 2.55 -47.16 -31.27
N ARG A 317 1.57 -47.22 -32.19
CA ARG A 317 1.76 -47.70 -33.57
C ARG A 317 2.76 -46.85 -34.35
N GLU A 318 2.65 -45.53 -34.26
CA GLU A 318 3.58 -44.60 -34.91
C GLU A 318 5.01 -44.76 -34.37
N SER A 319 5.15 -44.90 -33.05
CA SER A 319 6.46 -45.12 -32.42
C SER A 319 7.08 -46.45 -32.85
N TYR A 320 6.26 -47.50 -32.92
CA TYR A 320 6.69 -48.81 -33.39
C TYR A 320 7.08 -48.79 -34.88
N ALA A 321 6.31 -48.13 -35.74
CA ALA A 321 6.64 -47.97 -37.16
C ALA A 321 7.96 -47.21 -37.36
N LYS A 322 8.20 -46.15 -36.56
CA LYS A 322 9.50 -45.43 -36.56
C LYS A 322 10.64 -46.33 -36.11
N TRP A 323 10.43 -47.14 -35.06
CA TRP A 323 11.42 -48.11 -34.61
C TRP A 323 11.71 -49.15 -35.69
N GLN A 324 10.69 -49.67 -36.39
CA GLN A 324 10.87 -50.61 -37.49
C GLN A 324 11.68 -50.03 -38.65
N LYS A 325 11.38 -48.81 -39.10
CA LYS A 325 12.19 -48.13 -40.13
C LYS A 325 13.65 -47.97 -39.74
N LYS A 326 13.93 -47.74 -38.45
CA LYS A 326 15.31 -47.66 -37.94
C LYS A 326 16.03 -49.01 -37.97
N GLN A 327 15.29 -50.12 -37.92
CA GLN A 327 15.85 -51.48 -37.97
C GLN A 327 16.09 -52.00 -39.41
N GLU A 328 15.48 -51.38 -40.43
CA GLU A 328 15.75 -51.69 -41.85
C GLU A 328 17.14 -51.23 -42.29
N ASP A 329 17.77 -50.32 -41.55
CA ASP A 329 19.15 -49.90 -41.75
C ASP A 329 20.13 -50.96 -41.21
N VAL A 330 20.78 -51.68 -42.12
CA VAL A 330 21.79 -52.70 -41.82
C VAL A 330 22.92 -52.14 -40.96
N ASN A 331 23.31 -50.88 -41.14
CA ASN A 331 24.36 -50.26 -40.32
C ASN A 331 23.90 -50.06 -38.87
N CYS A 332 22.62 -49.71 -38.66
CA CYS A 332 22.03 -49.64 -37.33
C CYS A 332 21.98 -51.02 -36.65
N ALA A 333 21.69 -52.08 -37.42
CA ALA A 333 21.70 -53.45 -36.90
C ALA A 333 23.12 -53.93 -36.54
N ILE A 334 24.13 -53.63 -37.37
CA ILE A 334 25.54 -53.91 -37.09
C ILE A 334 26.02 -53.15 -35.86
N ALA A 335 25.70 -51.86 -35.75
CA ALA A 335 26.06 -51.04 -34.60
C ALA A 335 25.44 -51.58 -33.31
N HIS A 336 24.16 -51.94 -33.35
CA HIS A 336 23.47 -52.56 -32.21
C HIS A 336 24.09 -53.92 -31.85
N PHE A 337 24.42 -54.77 -32.83
CA PHE A 337 25.11 -56.04 -32.56
C PHE A 337 26.47 -55.80 -31.89
N ARG A 338 27.29 -54.89 -32.43
CA ARG A 338 28.60 -54.51 -31.88
C ARG A 338 28.48 -53.96 -30.45
N GLU A 339 27.47 -53.13 -30.18
CA GLU A 339 27.18 -52.64 -28.82
C GLU A 339 26.79 -53.80 -27.89
N GLU A 340 25.94 -54.72 -28.36
CA GLU A 340 25.48 -55.86 -27.57
C GLU A 340 26.59 -56.89 -27.25
N VAL A 341 27.59 -57.03 -28.12
CA VAL A 341 28.76 -57.91 -27.91
C VAL A 341 29.99 -57.15 -27.44
N SER A 342 29.89 -55.83 -27.20
CA SER A 342 31.03 -54.99 -26.80
C SER A 342 31.64 -55.43 -25.49
N CYS A 343 30.80 -55.89 -24.56
CA CYS A 343 31.22 -56.66 -23.40
C CYS A 343 31.13 -58.13 -23.78
N GLY A 344 32.19 -58.90 -23.53
CA GLY A 344 32.18 -60.34 -23.74
C GLY A 344 31.09 -61.03 -22.91
N PRO A 345 30.93 -62.35 -23.07
CA PRO A 345 30.10 -63.12 -22.15
C PRO A 345 30.84 -63.19 -20.81
N GLU A 346 30.69 -62.19 -19.95
CA GLU A 346 31.36 -62.09 -18.64
C GLU A 346 30.37 -62.25 -17.47
N TYR A 347 29.07 -62.37 -17.78
CA TYR A 347 28.01 -62.36 -16.78
C TYR A 347 27.55 -63.79 -16.50
N VAL A 348 27.96 -64.33 -15.36
CA VAL A 348 27.60 -65.69 -14.95
C VAL A 348 26.24 -65.72 -14.25
N CYS A 349 25.34 -66.57 -14.70
CA CYS A 349 24.05 -66.75 -14.02
C CYS A 349 24.22 -67.52 -12.71
N SER A 350 23.81 -66.94 -11.59
CA SER A 350 23.81 -67.54 -10.24
C SER A 350 22.99 -68.82 -10.07
N VAL A 351 22.15 -69.18 -11.05
CA VAL A 351 21.27 -70.36 -10.97
C VAL A 351 21.68 -71.50 -11.89
N CYS A 352 22.14 -71.17 -13.10
CA CYS A 352 22.48 -72.15 -14.12
C CYS A 352 23.96 -72.12 -14.53
N HIS A 353 24.77 -71.28 -13.90
CA HIS A 353 26.22 -71.09 -14.11
C HIS A 353 26.65 -70.80 -15.55
N ARG A 354 25.70 -70.54 -16.45
CA ARG A 354 25.99 -70.17 -17.84
C ARG A 354 26.64 -68.80 -17.91
N LEU A 355 27.69 -68.73 -18.72
CA LEU A 355 28.36 -67.51 -19.12
C LEU A 355 27.54 -66.79 -20.20
N LEU A 356 27.16 -65.54 -19.96
CA LEU A 356 26.17 -64.79 -20.76
C LEU A 356 26.62 -63.36 -21.03
N PHE A 357 26.03 -62.75 -22.06
CA PHE A 357 26.20 -61.32 -22.33
C PHE A 357 25.35 -60.47 -21.38
N ARG A 358 25.80 -59.23 -21.12
CA ARG A 358 25.11 -58.25 -20.28
C ARG A 358 23.61 -58.12 -20.58
N LYS A 359 23.22 -58.13 -21.87
CA LYS A 359 21.81 -58.01 -22.29
C LYS A 359 20.93 -59.20 -21.94
N GLN A 360 21.50 -60.35 -21.56
CA GLN A 360 20.78 -61.59 -21.27
C GLN A 360 20.53 -61.80 -19.78
N VAL A 361 21.08 -60.92 -18.94
CA VAL A 361 21.01 -61.00 -17.48
C VAL A 361 20.37 -59.75 -16.89
N VAL A 362 19.90 -59.90 -15.65
CA VAL A 362 19.50 -58.83 -14.76
C VAL A 362 20.23 -59.02 -13.43
N GLU A 363 20.47 -57.93 -12.70
CA GLU A 363 21.02 -57.98 -11.35
C GLU A 363 20.11 -58.82 -10.45
N CYS A 364 20.67 -59.85 -9.82
CA CYS A 364 19.93 -60.79 -8.99
C CYS A 364 19.78 -60.22 -7.59
N LYS A 365 18.65 -59.55 -7.33
CA LYS A 365 18.30 -59.04 -6.00
C LYS A 365 17.41 -60.06 -5.29
N THR A 366 17.97 -60.81 -4.34
CA THR A 366 17.28 -61.84 -3.55
C THR A 366 15.97 -61.33 -2.92
N GLN A 367 15.99 -60.09 -2.42
CA GLN A 367 14.82 -59.36 -1.90
C GLN A 367 13.61 -59.29 -2.87
N SER A 368 13.86 -59.39 -4.18
CA SER A 368 12.79 -59.35 -5.19
C SER A 368 11.88 -60.58 -5.17
N TYR A 369 12.35 -61.68 -4.58
CA TYR A 369 11.63 -62.94 -4.46
C TYR A 369 10.94 -63.10 -3.10
N GLU A 370 11.53 -62.56 -2.03
CA GLU A 370 11.01 -62.61 -0.65
C GLU A 370 9.58 -62.03 -0.53
N GLY A 371 9.30 -60.90 -1.19
CA GLY A 371 7.99 -60.23 -1.14
C GLY A 371 6.90 -60.81 -2.03
N LYS A 372 7.07 -62.04 -2.55
CA LYS A 372 6.12 -62.69 -3.47
C LYS A 372 5.27 -63.75 -2.77
N ARG A 373 5.53 -65.03 -3.05
CA ARG A 373 4.85 -66.19 -2.46
C ARG A 373 5.90 -67.00 -1.72
N ALA A 374 5.52 -67.69 -0.65
CA ALA A 374 6.43 -68.51 0.15
C ALA A 374 7.21 -69.51 -0.72
N GLU A 375 6.52 -70.21 -1.64
CA GLU A 375 7.13 -71.15 -2.60
C GLU A 375 8.20 -70.51 -3.52
N VAL A 376 8.01 -69.25 -3.90
CA VAL A 376 8.98 -68.53 -4.76
C VAL A 376 10.21 -68.13 -3.96
N ALA A 377 10.03 -67.74 -2.69
CA ALA A 377 11.13 -67.38 -1.81
C ALA A 377 12.00 -68.61 -1.49
N THR A 378 11.39 -69.73 -1.09
CA THR A 378 12.11 -70.98 -0.80
C THR A 378 12.81 -71.55 -2.05
N LEU A 379 12.16 -71.50 -3.22
CA LEU A 379 12.78 -71.91 -4.47
C LEU A 379 13.96 -71.02 -4.86
N ALA A 380 13.85 -69.70 -4.67
CA ALA A 380 14.91 -68.76 -4.96
C ALA A 380 16.13 -68.99 -4.04
N GLU A 381 15.91 -69.13 -2.74
CA GLU A 381 16.95 -69.44 -1.75
C GLU A 381 17.69 -70.72 -2.11
N ARG A 382 16.97 -71.76 -2.53
CA ARG A 382 17.58 -73.01 -2.97
C ARG A 382 18.41 -72.81 -4.23
N CYS A 383 17.84 -72.20 -5.27
CA CYS A 383 18.39 -72.14 -6.63
C CYS A 383 19.54 -71.14 -6.84
N ILE A 384 19.60 -70.08 -6.05
CA ILE A 384 20.55 -68.99 -6.26
C ILE A 384 21.82 -69.29 -5.49
N THR A 385 22.91 -69.49 -6.22
CA THR A 385 24.24 -69.79 -5.67
C THR A 385 25.14 -68.55 -5.71
N LEU A 386 26.13 -68.50 -4.81
CA LEU A 386 27.14 -67.44 -4.75
C LEU A 386 28.49 -67.86 -5.39
N THR A 387 28.54 -69.01 -6.07
CA THR A 387 29.78 -69.63 -6.58
C THR A 387 30.69 -68.70 -7.39
N TYR A 388 30.11 -67.81 -8.19
CA TYR A 388 30.84 -66.88 -9.06
C TYR A 388 30.75 -65.42 -8.60
N LEU A 389 30.28 -65.20 -7.36
CA LEU A 389 30.29 -63.88 -6.75
C LEU A 389 31.66 -63.64 -6.12
N HIS A 390 32.39 -62.66 -6.65
CA HIS A 390 33.62 -62.21 -6.02
C HIS A 390 33.30 -61.25 -4.87
N VAL A 391 33.87 -61.54 -3.70
CA VAL A 391 33.87 -60.66 -2.53
C VAL A 391 35.32 -60.44 -2.17
N CYS A 392 35.78 -59.19 -2.20
CA CYS A 392 37.17 -58.88 -1.87
C CYS A 392 37.48 -59.34 -0.43
N ASP A 393 38.56 -60.10 -0.29
CA ASP A 393 39.07 -60.62 0.96
C ASP A 393 40.56 -60.31 1.12
N THR A 394 41.22 -60.92 2.11
CA THR A 394 42.64 -60.71 2.43
C THR A 394 43.59 -61.26 1.36
N GLU A 395 43.11 -62.06 0.41
CA GLU A 395 43.90 -62.61 -0.70
C GLU A 395 43.89 -61.69 -1.93
N CYS A 396 43.11 -60.60 -1.89
CA CYS A 396 43.04 -59.64 -2.98
C CYS A 396 44.12 -58.56 -2.85
N ASP A 397 44.83 -58.28 -3.95
CA ASP A 397 45.76 -57.15 -4.04
C ASP A 397 45.04 -55.79 -3.89
N GLU A 398 45.78 -54.75 -3.48
CA GLU A 398 45.29 -53.37 -3.50
C GLU A 398 44.86 -52.97 -4.92
N GLY A 399 43.58 -52.68 -5.11
CA GLY A 399 43.00 -52.42 -6.44
C GLY A 399 42.57 -53.67 -7.20
N CYS A 400 41.98 -54.64 -6.48
CA CYS A 400 41.42 -55.89 -7.04
C CYS A 400 40.70 -55.67 -8.38
N SER A 401 41.24 -56.25 -9.46
CA SER A 401 40.67 -56.11 -10.80
C SER A 401 39.25 -56.72 -10.93
N LEU A 402 38.86 -57.60 -10.00
CA LEU A 402 37.53 -58.20 -9.98
C LEU A 402 36.47 -57.30 -9.32
N SER A 403 36.87 -56.28 -8.53
CA SER A 403 35.92 -55.41 -7.83
C SER A 403 35.07 -54.55 -8.76
N ASP A 404 35.63 -54.15 -9.91
CA ASP A 404 34.92 -53.41 -10.96
C ASP A 404 34.38 -54.31 -12.10
N SER A 405 34.61 -55.62 -12.00
CA SER A 405 34.16 -56.59 -12.99
C SER A 405 32.71 -57.04 -12.74
N PRO A 406 32.06 -57.71 -13.70
CA PRO A 406 30.73 -58.31 -13.51
C PRO A 406 30.64 -59.28 -12.33
N SER A 407 31.74 -59.91 -11.90
CA SER A 407 31.73 -60.87 -10.77
C SER A 407 31.53 -60.21 -9.41
N SER A 408 31.68 -58.88 -9.30
CA SER A 408 31.39 -58.11 -8.07
C SER A 408 29.90 -58.11 -7.67
N LYS A 409 29.02 -58.57 -8.57
CA LYS A 409 27.56 -58.58 -8.37
C LYS A 409 26.97 -59.91 -8.78
N LEU A 410 25.85 -60.24 -8.13
CA LEU A 410 25.09 -61.41 -8.49
C LEU A 410 24.23 -61.15 -9.72
N TRP A 411 24.31 -62.04 -10.71
CA TRP A 411 23.53 -61.94 -11.95
C TRP A 411 22.62 -63.15 -12.12
N ILE A 412 21.49 -62.95 -12.79
CA ILE A 412 20.56 -64.02 -13.15
C ILE A 412 20.06 -63.82 -14.57
N CYS A 413 20.01 -64.89 -15.36
CA CYS A 413 19.49 -64.83 -16.73
C CYS A 413 17.97 -64.65 -16.72
N TYR A 414 17.43 -63.97 -17.75
CA TYR A 414 15.97 -63.74 -17.85
C TYR A 414 15.15 -65.03 -17.79
N THR A 415 15.67 -66.14 -18.31
CA THR A 415 15.00 -67.44 -18.28
C THR A 415 14.86 -67.97 -16.85
N CYS A 416 15.94 -68.01 -16.07
CA CYS A 416 15.92 -68.45 -14.68
C CYS A 416 15.08 -67.50 -13.82
N HIS A 417 15.26 -66.18 -13.98
CA HIS A 417 14.50 -65.16 -13.26
C HIS A 417 12.99 -65.32 -13.45
N ARG A 418 12.53 -65.48 -14.70
CA ARG A 418 11.11 -65.69 -15.02
C ARG A 418 10.57 -67.01 -14.45
N LYS A 419 11.35 -68.09 -14.50
CA LYS A 419 10.93 -69.41 -14.00
C LYS A 419 10.80 -69.40 -12.48
N ILE A 420 11.76 -68.84 -11.75
CA ILE A 420 11.69 -68.68 -10.29
C ILE A 420 10.48 -67.82 -9.90
N LEU A 421 10.25 -66.68 -10.56
CA LEU A 421 9.07 -65.84 -10.30
C LEU A 421 7.73 -66.55 -10.57
N ALA A 422 7.73 -67.53 -11.46
CA ALA A 422 6.58 -68.38 -11.76
C ALA A 422 6.45 -69.59 -10.81
N GLY A 423 7.36 -69.74 -9.82
CA GLY A 423 7.39 -70.88 -8.90
C GLY A 423 7.89 -72.18 -9.53
N LYS A 424 8.63 -72.11 -10.63
CA LYS A 424 9.13 -73.28 -11.37
C LYS A 424 10.66 -73.37 -11.30
N LEU A 425 11.16 -74.57 -11.00
CA LEU A 425 12.60 -74.87 -11.00
C LEU A 425 13.17 -74.68 -12.41
N PRO A 426 14.24 -73.88 -12.61
CA PRO A 426 14.86 -73.76 -13.93
C PRO A 426 15.51 -75.07 -14.38
N ASP A 427 15.17 -75.55 -15.59
CA ASP A 427 15.65 -76.85 -16.10
C ASP A 427 17.18 -76.97 -16.11
N GLN A 428 17.90 -75.89 -16.48
CA GLN A 428 19.35 -75.83 -16.48
C GLN A 428 19.95 -75.43 -15.12
N SER A 429 19.18 -75.49 -14.04
CA SER A 429 19.69 -75.15 -12.71
C SER A 429 20.74 -76.15 -12.28
N VAL A 430 21.76 -75.66 -11.60
CA VAL A 430 22.83 -76.45 -10.97
C VAL A 430 22.27 -77.54 -10.05
N ILE A 431 21.15 -77.28 -9.37
CA ILE A 431 20.45 -78.24 -8.51
C ILE A 431 19.94 -79.46 -9.27
N ASN A 432 19.68 -79.33 -10.57
CA ASN A 432 19.32 -80.46 -11.43
C ASN A 432 20.55 -81.25 -11.89
N ASN A 433 21.64 -81.23 -11.11
CA ASN A 433 22.93 -81.83 -11.47
C ASN A 433 23.49 -81.33 -12.81
N MET A 434 23.22 -80.05 -13.14
CA MET A 434 23.74 -79.37 -14.32
C MET A 434 24.95 -78.47 -13.99
N HIS A 435 25.66 -78.75 -12.89
CA HIS A 435 26.93 -78.07 -12.61
C HIS A 435 28.01 -78.52 -13.58
N LEU A 436 29.06 -77.72 -13.71
CA LEU A 436 30.26 -78.10 -14.43
C LEU A 436 31.21 -78.78 -13.44
N ASP A 437 31.81 -79.89 -13.85
CA ASP A 437 32.88 -80.54 -13.08
C ASP A 437 34.12 -79.63 -13.03
N GLU A 438 34.89 -79.75 -11.95
CA GLU A 438 36.17 -79.05 -11.84
C GLU A 438 37.14 -79.56 -12.92
N ILE A 439 37.86 -78.63 -13.55
CA ILE A 439 38.86 -78.96 -14.56
C ILE A 439 40.02 -79.68 -13.84
N PRO A 440 40.38 -80.92 -14.25
CA PRO A 440 41.49 -81.66 -13.68
C PRO A 440 42.80 -80.85 -13.70
N ALA A 441 43.66 -81.07 -12.70
CA ALA A 441 44.91 -80.31 -12.55
C ALA A 441 45.81 -80.43 -13.79
N GLU A 442 45.78 -81.59 -14.45
CA GLU A 442 46.51 -81.92 -15.68
C GLU A 442 46.03 -81.10 -16.88
N LEU A 443 44.77 -80.66 -16.89
CA LEU A 443 44.20 -79.82 -17.95
C LEU A 443 44.32 -78.32 -17.61
N LYS A 444 44.45 -77.98 -16.33
CA LYS A 444 44.54 -76.60 -15.84
C LYS A 444 45.84 -75.92 -16.24
N CYS A 445 46.91 -76.68 -16.45
CA CYS A 445 48.21 -76.16 -16.88
C CYS A 445 48.33 -75.92 -18.39
N LEU A 446 47.35 -76.35 -19.19
CA LEU A 446 47.38 -76.22 -20.64
C LEU A 446 47.08 -74.79 -21.07
N ASN A 447 47.85 -74.27 -22.01
CA ASN A 447 47.56 -72.99 -22.66
C ASN A 447 46.40 -73.11 -23.67
N SER A 448 45.89 -71.98 -24.16
CA SER A 448 44.72 -71.94 -25.06
C SER A 448 44.90 -72.77 -26.34
N LEU A 449 46.12 -72.83 -26.89
CA LEU A 449 46.42 -73.61 -28.10
C LEU A 449 46.43 -75.11 -27.77
N GLU A 450 47.08 -75.50 -26.69
CA GLU A 450 47.14 -76.89 -26.21
C GLU A 450 45.75 -77.43 -25.89
N GLN A 451 44.90 -76.64 -25.21
CA GLN A 451 43.51 -76.98 -24.94
C GLN A 451 42.72 -77.23 -26.24
N HIS A 452 42.95 -76.42 -27.28
CA HIS A 452 42.32 -76.65 -28.60
C HIS A 452 42.86 -77.90 -29.30
N LEU A 453 44.15 -78.22 -29.17
CA LEU A 453 44.76 -79.39 -29.79
C LEU A 453 44.28 -80.71 -29.18
N ILE A 454 44.02 -80.73 -27.87
CA ILE A 454 43.50 -81.92 -27.16
C ILE A 454 41.97 -81.99 -27.14
N ALA A 455 41.28 -80.94 -27.62
CA ALA A 455 39.82 -80.91 -27.65
C ALA A 455 39.31 -82.04 -28.55
N ARG A 456 38.69 -83.06 -27.94
CA ARG A 456 38.13 -84.22 -28.66
C ARG A 456 37.07 -83.83 -29.68
N HIS A 457 36.51 -82.64 -29.54
CA HIS A 457 35.37 -82.16 -30.29
C HIS A 457 35.57 -80.67 -30.57
N ILE A 458 35.68 -80.29 -31.84
CA ILE A 458 35.67 -78.88 -32.23
C ILE A 458 34.23 -78.50 -32.59
N PRO A 459 33.60 -77.59 -31.85
CA PRO A 459 32.23 -77.16 -32.12
C PRO A 459 32.18 -76.20 -33.31
N PHE A 460 31.58 -76.63 -34.41
CA PHE A 460 31.25 -75.72 -35.52
C PHE A 460 29.80 -75.27 -35.43
N MET A 461 29.58 -73.96 -35.57
CA MET A 461 28.27 -73.37 -35.66
C MET A 461 27.89 -73.17 -37.13
N LYS A 462 26.93 -73.96 -37.63
CA LYS A 462 26.41 -73.79 -38.99
C LYS A 462 25.39 -72.65 -39.03
N LEU A 463 25.77 -71.53 -39.65
CA LEU A 463 24.84 -70.45 -39.96
C LEU A 463 24.03 -70.82 -41.21
N LEU A 464 22.71 -70.92 -41.06
CA LEU A 464 21.78 -71.18 -42.17
C LEU A 464 20.99 -69.91 -42.50
N CYS A 465 20.59 -69.71 -43.76
CA CYS A 465 19.66 -68.65 -44.13
C CYS A 465 18.24 -69.24 -44.22
N LEU A 466 17.29 -68.73 -43.42
CA LEU A 466 15.88 -69.19 -43.46
C LEU A 466 15.02 -68.36 -44.42
N PRO A 467 14.00 -68.95 -45.09
CA PRO A 467 13.30 -68.31 -46.21
C PRO A 467 12.35 -67.15 -45.86
N GLN A 468 11.74 -67.08 -44.65
CA GLN A 468 10.84 -65.97 -44.28
C GLN A 468 10.86 -65.62 -42.77
N GLY A 469 10.99 -64.32 -42.47
CA GLY A 469 10.46 -63.59 -41.30
C GLY A 469 10.54 -64.17 -39.86
N ARG A 470 11.38 -63.53 -39.04
CA ARG A 470 11.27 -63.37 -37.56
C ARG A 470 11.65 -64.52 -36.59
N GLN A 471 12.52 -65.47 -36.95
CA GLN A 471 13.50 -66.01 -35.97
C GLN A 471 14.78 -66.60 -36.58
N LYS A 472 15.73 -66.86 -35.66
CA LYS A 472 17.19 -66.98 -35.79
C LYS A 472 17.63 -68.34 -36.32
N ALA A 473 18.59 -68.36 -37.22
CA ALA A 473 19.19 -69.59 -37.73
C ALA A 473 20.51 -69.93 -37.04
N CYS A 474 20.40 -70.57 -35.88
CA CYS A 474 21.21 -71.71 -35.50
C CYS A 474 20.24 -72.68 -34.82
N HIS A 475 19.55 -73.47 -35.64
CA HIS A 475 18.79 -74.60 -35.15
C HIS A 475 19.30 -75.82 -35.90
N GLY A 476 20.11 -76.60 -35.22
CA GLY A 476 20.84 -77.75 -35.75
C GLY A 476 21.96 -78.10 -34.78
N PRO A 477 22.38 -79.37 -34.71
CA PRO A 477 23.44 -79.78 -33.80
C PRO A 477 24.66 -78.91 -34.03
N CYS A 478 25.31 -78.49 -32.94
CA CYS A 478 26.69 -78.07 -33.03
C CYS A 478 27.43 -79.22 -33.72
N VAL A 479 28.00 -78.98 -34.90
CA VAL A 479 28.70 -80.06 -35.61
C VAL A 479 29.99 -80.25 -34.84
N SER A 480 29.94 -81.23 -33.97
CA SER A 480 31.09 -81.69 -33.22
C SER A 480 31.92 -82.53 -34.17
N VAL A 481 32.96 -81.93 -34.74
CA VAL A 481 33.93 -82.70 -35.53
C VAL A 481 34.84 -83.40 -34.54
N PRO A 482 34.83 -84.74 -34.46
CA PRO A 482 35.74 -85.45 -33.58
C PRO A 482 37.17 -85.22 -34.07
N VAL A 483 38.04 -84.83 -33.14
CA VAL A 483 39.48 -84.74 -33.39
C VAL A 483 40.10 -86.05 -32.92
N ASN A 484 40.81 -86.73 -33.81
CA ASN A 484 41.63 -87.86 -33.43
C ASN A 484 42.92 -87.34 -32.78
N THR A 485 42.95 -87.33 -31.45
CA THR A 485 44.11 -86.85 -30.69
C THR A 485 45.38 -87.61 -31.04
N THR A 486 45.27 -88.89 -31.42
CA THR A 486 46.40 -89.71 -31.89
C THR A 486 47.03 -89.12 -33.15
N ASP A 487 46.21 -88.77 -34.16
CA ASP A 487 46.70 -88.20 -35.41
C ASP A 487 47.36 -86.83 -35.19
N VAL A 488 46.78 -86.00 -34.31
CA VAL A 488 47.36 -84.71 -33.93
C VAL A 488 48.73 -84.91 -33.25
N THR A 489 48.88 -85.88 -32.35
CA THR A 489 50.17 -86.18 -31.71
C THR A 489 51.23 -86.80 -32.65
N HIS A 490 50.83 -87.29 -33.82
CA HIS A 490 51.75 -87.77 -34.86
C HIS A 490 52.19 -86.64 -35.81
N LEU A 491 51.37 -85.61 -35.99
CA LEU A 491 51.65 -84.45 -36.84
C LEU A 491 52.49 -83.38 -36.14
N LEU A 492 52.42 -83.31 -34.81
CA LEU A 492 53.22 -82.37 -34.04
C LEU A 492 54.69 -82.86 -33.94
N PRO A 493 55.69 -82.00 -34.20
CA PRO A 493 57.09 -82.38 -34.07
C PRO A 493 57.37 -82.78 -32.62
N ARG A 494 57.87 -84.00 -32.44
CA ARG A 494 58.27 -84.53 -31.12
C ARG A 494 59.70 -84.07 -30.87
N ASN A 495 59.91 -83.31 -29.80
CA ASN A 495 61.26 -83.03 -29.29
C ASN A 495 61.81 -84.25 -28.56
#